data_AF-A0A707FA15-F1
#
_entry.id   AF-A0A707FA15-F1
#
_cell.length_a   1.000
_cell.length_b   1.000
_cell.length_c   1.000
_cell.angle_alpha   90.00
_cell.angle_beta   90.00
_cell.angle_gamma   90.00
#
_symmetry.space_group_name_H-M   'P 1'
#
loop_
_entity.id
_entity.type
_entity.pdbx_description
1 polymer ?
#
loop_
_entity_poly.entity_id
_entity_poly.type
_entity_poly.pdbx_seq_one_letter_code
_entity_poly.pdbx_strand_id
1 'polypeptide(L)'
;LTRFHGVFAPNANLRAQLTPSGRGKRPAGDAAPVDVSAHDAPRSPEEKRRAMSWAQRLKRVFSIDVTACVHCGGTVRIVASIEEPTAIRAILAHFEKHGAREEAHYRPAARAPPVQAA
;
A
#
# COMPACT_ATOMS: atom_id res chain seq x y z
N LEU A 1 -29.63 7.52 17.78
CA LEU A 1 -28.68 6.39 17.87
C LEU A 1 -28.80 5.56 16.59
N THR A 2 -27.76 5.51 15.75
CA THR A 2 -27.80 4.72 14.50
C THR A 2 -27.58 3.24 14.81
N ARG A 3 -28.57 2.40 14.51
CA ARG A 3 -28.46 0.94 14.64
C ARG A 3 -28.11 0.34 13.28
N PHE A 4 -27.02 -0.41 13.23
CA PHE A 4 -26.62 -1.16 12.05
C PHE A 4 -27.26 -2.55 12.11
N HIS A 5 -27.85 -2.97 10.99
CA HIS A 5 -28.52 -4.26 10.83
C HIS A 5 -27.81 -5.10 9.75
N GLY A 6 -28.01 -6.42 9.78
CA GLY A 6 -27.44 -7.36 8.81
C GLY A 6 -26.36 -8.26 9.40
N VAL A 7 -25.96 -9.25 8.60
CA VAL A 7 -25.09 -10.36 9.02
C VAL A 7 -23.67 -9.90 9.41
N PHE A 8 -23.22 -8.75 8.89
CA PHE A 8 -21.96 -8.10 9.26
C PHE A 8 -22.13 -6.99 10.31
N ALA A 9 -23.32 -6.75 10.87
CA ALA A 9 -23.53 -5.73 11.89
C ALA A 9 -22.73 -6.03 13.17
N PRO A 10 -22.32 -5.02 13.96
CA PRO A 10 -21.44 -5.21 15.14
C PRO A 10 -21.93 -6.27 16.14
N ASN A 11 -23.24 -6.38 16.32
CA ASN A 11 -23.88 -7.30 17.28
C ASN A 11 -24.50 -8.54 16.62
N ALA A 12 -24.22 -8.83 15.33
CA ALA A 12 -24.77 -10.01 14.68
C ALA A 12 -24.02 -11.29 15.09
N ASN A 13 -24.73 -12.32 15.54
CA ASN A 13 -24.15 -13.59 16.02
C ASN A 13 -23.28 -14.30 14.97
N LEU A 14 -23.68 -14.21 13.70
CA LEU A 14 -22.97 -14.84 12.59
C LEU A 14 -21.72 -14.07 12.14
N ARG A 15 -21.55 -12.81 12.57
CA ARG A 15 -20.43 -11.96 12.13
C ARG A 15 -19.08 -12.58 12.43
N ALA A 16 -18.91 -13.17 13.60
CA ALA A 16 -17.65 -13.79 14.01
C ALA A 16 -17.26 -15.00 13.14
N GLN A 17 -18.26 -15.74 12.64
CA GLN A 17 -18.06 -16.93 11.81
C GLN A 17 -17.77 -16.55 10.35
N LEU A 18 -18.39 -15.46 9.87
CA LEU A 18 -18.33 -15.04 8.47
C LEU A 18 -17.23 -14.03 8.17
N THR A 19 -16.61 -13.44 9.21
CA THR A 19 -15.55 -12.45 9.04
C THR A 19 -14.19 -13.13 9.14
N PRO A 20 -13.39 -13.23 8.06
CA PRO A 20 -12.08 -13.91 8.07
C PRO A 20 -11.07 -13.29 9.04
N SER A 21 -11.31 -12.03 9.44
CA SER A 21 -10.45 -11.31 10.38
C SER A 21 -10.72 -11.59 11.86
N GLY A 22 -11.64 -12.52 12.19
CA GLY A 22 -12.01 -12.88 13.57
C GLY A 22 -12.75 -11.77 14.33
N ARG A 23 -13.10 -10.66 13.66
CA ARG A 23 -13.71 -9.49 14.27
C ARG A 23 -15.15 -9.80 14.73
N GLY A 24 -15.41 -9.62 16.03
CA GLY A 24 -16.70 -9.98 16.64
C GLY A 24 -16.65 -11.33 17.37
N LYS A 25 -15.53 -12.06 17.32
CA LYS A 25 -15.29 -13.18 18.23
C LYS A 25 -15.11 -12.62 19.64
N ARG A 26 -16.03 -12.95 20.56
CA ARG A 26 -15.86 -12.67 21.99
C ARG A 26 -14.58 -13.41 22.44
N PRO A 27 -13.64 -12.77 23.17
CA PRO A 27 -12.42 -13.45 23.58
C PRO A 27 -12.80 -14.54 24.60
N ALA A 28 -12.92 -15.77 24.11
CA ALA A 28 -12.56 -16.93 24.91
C ALA A 28 -11.05 -17.07 24.74
N GLY A 29 -10.33 -17.18 25.86
CA GLY A 29 -8.92 -17.53 25.86
C GLY A 29 -8.69 -18.72 24.91
N ASP A 30 -7.52 -18.71 24.27
CA ASP A 30 -7.01 -19.83 23.49
C ASP A 30 -7.56 -19.92 22.05
N ALA A 31 -6.89 -19.24 21.13
CA ALA A 31 -6.89 -19.62 19.73
C ALA A 31 -5.49 -19.41 19.13
N ALA A 32 -4.81 -20.52 18.85
CA ALA A 32 -3.51 -20.55 18.18
C ALA A 32 -3.61 -19.96 16.76
N PRO A 33 -2.59 -19.22 16.29
CA PRO A 33 -2.60 -18.66 14.95
C PRO A 33 -2.30 -19.73 13.91
N VAL A 34 -3.14 -19.76 12.87
CA VAL A 34 -2.91 -20.55 11.66
C VAL A 34 -1.74 -19.96 10.85
N ASP A 35 -0.83 -20.85 10.47
CA ASP A 35 0.35 -20.60 9.64
C ASP A 35 -0.05 -20.05 8.26
N VAL A 36 0.50 -18.89 7.90
CA VAL A 36 0.61 -18.48 6.50
C VAL A 36 1.92 -17.72 6.26
N SER A 37 2.83 -18.43 5.58
CA SER A 37 3.94 -17.99 4.73
C SER A 37 5.14 -17.29 5.36
N ALA A 38 6.28 -17.95 5.14
CA ALA A 38 7.64 -17.58 5.50
C ALA A 38 8.17 -16.37 4.71
N HIS A 39 7.89 -15.15 5.16
CA HIS A 39 8.84 -14.04 4.95
C HIS A 39 8.79 -12.86 5.92
N ASP A 40 7.96 -12.90 6.96
CA ASP A 40 7.99 -11.87 8.00
C ASP A 40 7.69 -12.54 9.34
N ALA A 41 8.50 -12.24 10.35
CA ALA A 41 8.33 -12.69 11.74
C ALA A 41 6.85 -12.61 12.17
N PRO A 42 6.36 -13.53 13.03
CA PRO A 42 4.94 -13.71 13.32
C PRO A 42 4.35 -12.51 14.08
N ARG A 43 4.02 -11.46 13.34
CA ARG A 43 3.20 -10.33 13.80
C ARG A 43 1.75 -10.75 13.74
N SER A 44 0.99 -10.48 14.80
CA SER A 44 -0.47 -10.61 14.81
C SER A 44 -1.08 -9.90 13.59
N PRO A 45 -2.18 -10.41 13.00
CA PRO A 45 -2.89 -9.70 11.93
C PRO A 45 -3.24 -8.25 12.30
N GLU A 46 -3.39 -7.93 13.58
CA GLU A 46 -3.61 -6.58 14.09
C GLU A 46 -2.37 -5.71 14.03
N GLU A 47 -1.21 -6.27 14.37
CA GLU A 47 0.09 -5.62 14.26
C GLU A 47 0.46 -5.41 12.80
N LYS A 48 0.21 -6.40 11.93
CA LYS A 48 0.35 -6.26 10.46
C LYS A 48 -0.53 -5.13 9.91
N ARG A 49 -1.78 -5.02 10.39
CA ARG A 49 -2.70 -3.93 9.99
C ARG A 49 -2.22 -2.56 10.45
N ARG A 50 -1.71 -2.44 11.69
CA ARG A 50 -1.14 -1.20 12.22
C ARG A 50 0.14 -0.80 11.51
N ALA A 51 0.95 -1.79 11.09
CA ALA A 51 2.20 -1.60 10.37
C ALA A 51 2.03 -1.27 8.87
N MET A 52 0.80 -1.30 8.32
CA MET A 52 0.60 -0.98 6.90
C MET A 52 0.97 0.48 6.61
N SER A 53 1.95 0.67 5.74
CA SER A 53 2.31 1.98 5.20
C SER A 53 1.16 2.57 4.38
N TRP A 54 1.19 3.89 4.18
CA TRP A 54 0.21 4.59 3.34
C TRP A 54 0.10 3.96 1.94
N ALA A 55 1.22 3.61 1.31
CA ALA A 55 1.26 2.97 -0.01
C ALA A 55 0.61 1.57 -0.01
N GLN A 56 0.84 0.76 1.03
CA GLN A 56 0.20 -0.56 1.15
C GLN A 56 -1.32 -0.45 1.31
N ARG A 57 -1.81 0.61 1.96
CA ARG A 57 -3.25 0.88 2.07
C ARG A 57 -3.86 1.26 0.72
N LEU A 58 -3.18 2.08 -0.07
CA LEU A 58 -3.62 2.42 -1.43
C LEU A 58 -3.78 1.17 -2.31
N LYS A 59 -2.77 0.30 -2.31
CA LYS A 59 -2.82 -0.97 -3.05
C LYS A 59 -3.98 -1.85 -2.60
N ARG A 60 -4.21 -1.93 -1.29
CA ARG A 60 -5.25 -2.79 -0.74
C ARG A 60 -6.68 -2.28 -0.98
N VAL A 61 -6.92 -0.97 -0.86
CA VAL A 61 -8.27 -0.40 -0.90
C VAL A 61 -8.65 0.03 -2.32
N PHE A 62 -7.71 0.62 -3.05
CA PHE A 62 -7.98 1.21 -4.37
C PHE A 62 -7.32 0.44 -5.52
N SER A 63 -6.58 -0.65 -5.23
CA SER A 63 -5.77 -1.36 -6.24
C SER A 63 -4.72 -0.47 -6.93
N ILE A 64 -4.28 0.61 -6.27
CA ILE A 64 -3.26 1.53 -6.78
C ILE A 64 -1.90 1.14 -6.17
N ASP A 65 -0.98 0.67 -7.01
CA ASP A 65 0.39 0.34 -6.58
C ASP A 65 1.38 1.45 -6.93
N VAL A 66 1.67 2.30 -5.95
CA VAL A 66 2.68 3.39 -6.07
C VAL A 66 4.10 2.91 -5.77
N THR A 67 4.30 1.61 -5.50
CA THR A 67 5.61 1.00 -5.19
C THR A 67 6.21 0.24 -6.36
N ALA A 68 5.47 0.08 -7.46
CA ALA A 68 5.93 -0.53 -8.70
C ALA A 68 5.92 0.48 -9.85
N CYS A 69 6.97 0.48 -10.66
CA CYS A 69 7.01 1.27 -11.89
C CYS A 69 6.09 0.65 -12.95
N VAL A 70 5.19 1.44 -13.53
CA VAL A 70 4.25 0.99 -14.58
C VAL A 70 4.92 0.52 -15.86
N HIS A 71 6.15 0.97 -16.16
CA HIS A 71 6.86 0.61 -17.39
C HIS A 71 7.74 -0.63 -17.26
N CYS A 72 8.33 -0.87 -16.10
CA CYS A 72 9.33 -1.93 -15.94
C CYS A 72 9.04 -2.90 -14.81
N GLY A 73 7.98 -2.68 -14.02
CA GLY A 73 7.66 -3.49 -12.84
C GLY A 73 8.67 -3.39 -11.70
N GLY A 74 9.73 -2.57 -11.85
CA GLY A 74 10.75 -2.39 -10.84
C GLY A 74 10.22 -1.66 -9.60
N THR A 75 10.79 -1.98 -8.45
CA THR A 75 10.43 -1.35 -7.17
C THR A 75 10.83 0.12 -7.15
N VAL A 76 9.89 1.01 -6.83
CA VAL A 76 10.13 2.44 -6.64
C VAL A 76 9.96 2.83 -5.18
N ARG A 77 10.70 3.87 -4.76
CA ARG A 77 10.66 4.42 -3.40
C ARG A 77 10.07 5.82 -3.43
N ILE A 78 9.14 6.09 -2.53
CA ILE A 78 8.58 7.42 -2.32
C ILE A 78 9.64 8.28 -1.63
N VAL A 79 10.00 9.42 -2.25
CA VAL A 79 11.03 10.34 -1.72
C VAL A 79 10.41 11.54 -1.02
N ALA A 80 9.28 12.04 -1.51
CA ALA A 80 8.56 13.17 -0.91
C ALA A 80 7.06 13.10 -1.24
N SER A 81 6.24 13.68 -0.36
CA SER A 81 4.83 14.01 -0.64
C SER A 81 4.74 15.53 -0.78
N ILE A 82 4.13 16.01 -1.87
CA ILE A 82 3.95 17.45 -2.13
C ILE A 82 2.45 17.73 -2.04
N GLU A 83 2.04 18.46 -1.01
CA GLU A 83 0.63 18.78 -0.74
C GLU A 83 0.29 20.25 -1.01
N GLU A 84 1.31 21.10 -1.14
CA GLU A 84 1.16 22.54 -1.33
C GLU A 84 0.63 22.87 -2.75
N PRO A 85 -0.57 23.46 -2.89
CA PRO A 85 -1.20 23.66 -4.20
C PRO A 85 -0.39 24.54 -5.15
N THR A 86 0.33 25.53 -4.62
CA THR A 86 1.18 26.42 -5.42
C THR A 86 2.36 25.67 -6.04
N ALA A 87 3.00 24.79 -5.27
CA ALA A 87 4.09 23.94 -5.75
C ALA A 87 3.61 22.94 -6.80
N ILE A 88 2.46 22.30 -6.57
CA ILE A 88 1.85 21.36 -7.53
C ILE A 88 1.60 22.07 -8.87
N ARG A 89 0.96 23.26 -8.85
CA ARG A 89 0.70 24.04 -10.07
C ARG A 89 1.98 24.44 -10.81
N ALA A 90 3.01 24.86 -10.08
CA ALA A 90 4.29 25.23 -10.69
C ALA A 90 4.96 24.04 -11.39
N ILE A 91 4.92 22.86 -10.77
CA ILE A 91 5.47 21.61 -11.35
C ILE A 91 4.69 21.23 -12.61
N LEU A 92 3.36 21.23 -12.55
CA LEU A 92 2.52 20.89 -13.71
C LEU A 92 2.71 21.87 -14.87
N ALA A 93 2.73 23.17 -14.59
CA ALA A 93 2.98 24.21 -15.60
C ALA A 93 4.37 24.09 -16.24
N HIS A 94 5.37 23.63 -15.48
CA HIS A 94 6.70 23.35 -16.04
C HIS A 94 6.63 22.20 -17.06
N PHE A 95 5.93 21.11 -16.74
CA PHE A 95 5.76 20.00 -17.69
C PHE A 95 5.01 20.40 -18.96
N GLU A 96 3.96 21.22 -18.85
CA GLU A 96 3.23 21.71 -20.03
C GLU A 96 4.13 22.53 -20.96
N LYS A 97 4.95 23.44 -20.41
CA LYS A 97 5.84 24.31 -21.19
C LYS A 97 6.98 23.59 -21.90
N HIS A 98 7.52 22.55 -21.28
CA HIS A 98 8.64 21.79 -21.84
C HIS A 98 8.21 20.57 -22.66
N GLY A 99 6.90 20.47 -22.95
CA GLY A 99 6.27 19.28 -23.50
C GLY A 99 6.10 18.24 -22.40
N ALA A 100 4.86 17.77 -22.21
CA ALA A 100 4.59 16.61 -21.38
C ALA A 100 5.40 15.44 -21.94
N ARG A 101 6.54 15.15 -21.31
CA ARG A 101 7.37 14.02 -21.70
C ARG A 101 6.49 12.78 -21.61
N GLU A 102 6.52 11.96 -22.67
CA GLU A 102 5.93 10.62 -22.65
C GLU A 102 6.31 9.91 -21.34
N GLU A 103 5.35 9.14 -20.83
CA GLU A 103 5.34 8.52 -19.51
C GLU A 103 6.63 7.70 -19.21
N ALA A 104 7.35 7.29 -20.25
CA ALA A 104 8.51 6.41 -20.19
C ALA A 104 9.89 7.06 -19.92
N HIS A 105 10.05 8.39 -19.86
CA HIS A 105 11.40 9.01 -19.84
C HIS A 105 12.08 9.17 -18.48
N TYR A 106 11.51 8.66 -17.38
CA TYR A 106 12.12 8.78 -16.05
C TYR A 106 13.35 7.88 -15.82
N ARG A 107 13.77 7.09 -16.82
CA ARG A 107 15.01 6.31 -16.72
C ARG A 107 16.21 7.17 -17.12
N PRO A 108 17.11 7.52 -16.18
CA PRO A 108 18.45 7.93 -16.59
C PRO A 108 19.06 6.79 -17.43
N ALA A 109 19.82 7.15 -18.47
CA ALA A 109 20.52 6.19 -19.31
C ALA A 109 21.28 5.18 -18.42
N ALA A 110 21.30 3.91 -18.83
CA ALA A 110 22.02 2.86 -18.12
C ALA A 110 23.45 3.37 -17.84
N ARG A 111 23.84 3.38 -16.56
CA ARG A 111 25.19 3.79 -16.17
C ARG A 111 26.17 2.82 -16.83
N ALA A 112 27.19 3.34 -17.50
CA ALA A 112 28.23 2.51 -18.10
C ALA A 112 28.85 1.57 -17.05
N PRO A 113 29.29 0.35 -17.43
CA PRO A 113 30.00 -0.55 -16.54
C PRO A 113 31.19 0.16 -15.87
N PRO A 114 31.53 -0.16 -14.62
CA PRO A 114 32.71 0.42 -13.97
C PRO A 114 33.95 0.13 -14.82
N VAL A 115 34.75 1.17 -15.06
CA VAL A 115 36.03 1.04 -15.78
C VAL A 115 36.91 0.12 -14.93
N GLN A 116 37.33 -1.01 -15.49
CA GLN A 116 38.27 -1.90 -14.80
C GLN A 116 39.57 -1.14 -14.60
N ALA A 117 40.00 -0.99 -13.35
CA ALA A 117 41.31 -0.44 -13.04
C ALA A 117 42.39 -1.42 -13.59
N ALA A 118 43.33 -0.87 -14.35
CA ALA A 118 44.46 -1.59 -14.92
C ALA A 118 45.48 -2.02 -13.86
#